data_AF-A0A940E905-F1
#
_entry.id   AF-A0A940E905-F1
#
_cell.length_a   1.000
_cell.length_b   1.000
_cell.length_c   1.000
_cell.angle_alpha   90.00
_cell.angle_beta   90.00
_cell.angle_gamma   90.00
#
_symmetry.space_group_name_H-M   'P 1'
#
loop_
_entity.id
_entity.type
_entity.pdbx_description
1 polymer ?
#
loop_
_entity_poly.entity_id
_entity_poly.type
_entity_poly.pdbx_seq_one_letter_code
_entity_poly.pdbx_strand_id
1 'polypeptide(L)'
;MPDARAGDICDQAARRAALSEGVPLDILRAISRVETGRTHDGRLQPWPWTINVEGQGYWFTSEVEAKTYVFRIFKAGKRSFDIGCFQINYRWHGKAFRSIDAMFDPQENATYAAKFLKDLYAELGSWPAAAGAYHSRTPSLAEAYRGRFQTVLAQLDGSVPPHTHVASRDPFTGAAAPLIPVQPVESKGGSLGSLVPAAGAATAFIAFN
;
A
#
# COMPACT_ATOMS: atom_id res chain seq x y z
N MET A 1 -5.08 22.14 -0.79
CA MET A 1 -5.83 21.06 -0.09
C MET A 1 -5.56 19.77 -0.85
N PRO A 2 -5.33 18.62 -0.19
CA PRO A 2 -5.33 17.34 -0.88
C PRO A 2 -6.71 17.16 -1.53
N ASP A 3 -6.71 16.91 -2.83
CA ASP A 3 -7.89 16.92 -3.69
C ASP A 3 -8.68 15.62 -3.48
N ALA A 4 -10.00 15.69 -3.24
CA ALA A 4 -10.90 14.52 -3.19
C ALA A 4 -10.76 13.62 -4.46
N ARG A 5 -10.19 14.17 -5.53
CA ARG A 5 -9.78 13.47 -6.75
C ARG A 5 -8.75 12.34 -6.53
N ALA A 6 -7.99 12.35 -5.44
CA ALA A 6 -6.93 11.35 -5.23
C ALA A 6 -7.51 9.93 -5.09
N GLY A 7 -8.57 9.75 -4.30
CA GLY A 7 -9.24 8.46 -4.17
C GLY A 7 -9.87 7.97 -5.48
N ASP A 8 -10.44 8.90 -6.25
CA ASP A 8 -11.06 8.61 -7.54
C ASP A 8 -10.05 8.03 -8.55
N ILE A 9 -8.78 8.43 -8.48
CA ILE A 9 -7.72 7.89 -9.37
C ILE A 9 -7.58 6.38 -9.18
N CYS A 10 -7.45 5.91 -7.93
CA CYS A 10 -7.32 4.49 -7.65
C CYS A 10 -8.60 3.72 -7.98
N ASP A 11 -9.77 4.28 -7.66
CA ASP A 11 -11.06 3.61 -7.94
C ASP A 11 -11.35 3.52 -9.45
N GLN A 12 -10.95 4.51 -10.25
CA GLN A 12 -11.07 4.46 -11.71
C GLN A 12 -10.12 3.41 -12.32
N ALA A 13 -8.87 3.36 -11.85
CA ALA A 13 -7.92 2.35 -12.27
C ALA A 13 -8.38 0.94 -11.90
N ALA A 14 -8.90 0.76 -10.66
CA ALA A 14 -9.50 -0.48 -10.20
C ALA A 14 -10.66 -0.93 -11.11
N ARG A 15 -11.55 -0.01 -11.48
CA ARG A 15 -12.67 -0.31 -12.40
C ARG A 15 -12.19 -0.82 -13.75
N ARG A 16 -11.21 -0.15 -14.35
CA ARG A 16 -10.68 -0.52 -15.67
C ARG A 16 -9.95 -1.86 -15.62
N ALA A 17 -9.13 -2.08 -14.60
CA ALA A 17 -8.40 -3.33 -14.40
C ALA A 17 -9.34 -4.52 -14.07
N ALA A 18 -10.37 -4.30 -13.25
CA ALA A 18 -11.40 -5.30 -12.97
C ALA A 18 -12.07 -5.79 -14.26
N LEU A 19 -12.46 -4.84 -15.12
CA LEU A 19 -13.08 -5.15 -16.41
C LEU A 19 -12.13 -5.87 -17.36
N SER A 20 -10.86 -5.44 -17.46
CA SER A 20 -9.91 -6.04 -18.40
C SER A 20 -9.47 -7.45 -18.00
N GLU A 21 -9.30 -7.70 -16.70
CA GLU A 21 -8.76 -8.97 -16.21
C GLU A 21 -9.84 -9.96 -15.75
N GLY A 22 -11.08 -9.53 -15.58
CA GLY A 22 -12.18 -10.37 -15.10
C GLY A 22 -12.13 -10.64 -13.60
N VAL A 23 -11.67 -9.66 -12.82
CA VAL A 23 -11.68 -9.67 -11.35
C VAL A 23 -12.87 -8.84 -10.87
N PRO A 24 -13.65 -9.27 -9.86
CA PRO A 24 -14.76 -8.46 -9.37
C PRO A 24 -14.27 -7.11 -8.82
N LEU A 25 -14.97 -6.03 -9.17
CA LEU A 25 -14.55 -4.67 -8.84
C LEU A 25 -14.38 -4.46 -7.33
N ASP A 26 -15.30 -5.00 -6.53
CA ASP A 26 -15.31 -4.78 -5.09
C ASP A 26 -14.11 -5.43 -4.40
N ILE A 27 -13.58 -6.52 -4.99
CA ILE A 27 -12.33 -7.15 -4.55
C ILE A 27 -11.14 -6.20 -4.76
N LEU A 28 -10.98 -5.60 -5.94
CA LEU A 28 -9.88 -4.65 -6.17
C LEU A 28 -10.02 -3.39 -5.33
N ARG A 29 -11.26 -2.89 -5.16
CA ARG A 29 -11.54 -1.75 -4.30
C ARG A 29 -11.21 -2.01 -2.84
N ALA A 30 -11.50 -3.23 -2.36
CA ALA A 30 -11.15 -3.64 -1.01
C ALA A 30 -9.63 -3.75 -0.84
N ILE A 31 -8.91 -4.39 -1.77
CA ILE A 31 -7.43 -4.44 -1.75
C ILE A 31 -6.85 -3.03 -1.68
N SER A 32 -7.23 -2.14 -2.60
CA SER A 32 -6.65 -0.79 -2.65
C SER A 32 -6.85 0.00 -1.35
N ARG A 33 -7.99 -0.20 -0.67
CA ARG A 33 -8.30 0.43 0.63
C ARG A 33 -7.55 -0.22 1.80
N VAL A 34 -7.38 -1.54 1.80
CA VAL A 34 -6.52 -2.19 2.81
C VAL A 34 -5.07 -1.73 2.67
N GLU A 35 -4.60 -1.57 1.44
CA GLU A 35 -3.21 -1.22 1.13
C GLU A 35 -2.89 0.25 1.36
N THR A 36 -3.78 1.17 0.96
CA THR A 36 -3.48 2.62 0.92
C THR A 36 -4.53 3.50 1.58
N GLY A 37 -5.57 2.88 2.16
CA GLY A 37 -6.75 3.58 2.64
C GLY A 37 -6.41 4.63 3.69
N ARG A 38 -7.04 5.80 3.54
CA ARG A 38 -7.04 6.88 4.51
C ARG A 38 -8.45 7.36 4.73
N THR A 39 -8.76 7.69 5.98
CA THR A 39 -10.01 8.37 6.29
C THR A 39 -9.88 9.83 5.87
N HIS A 40 -10.68 10.22 4.88
CA HIS A 40 -10.86 11.60 4.44
C HIS A 40 -12.35 11.90 4.39
N ASP A 41 -12.78 13.00 5.03
CA ASP A 41 -14.19 13.39 5.16
C ASP A 41 -15.11 12.26 5.63
N GLY A 42 -14.64 11.50 6.63
CA GLY A 42 -15.39 10.38 7.22
C GLY A 42 -15.49 9.13 6.32
N ARG A 43 -14.78 9.10 5.19
CA ARG A 43 -14.80 7.97 4.25
C ARG A 43 -13.39 7.37 4.10
N LEU A 44 -13.31 6.05 4.11
CA LEU A 44 -12.08 5.34 3.77
C LEU A 44 -11.87 5.38 2.26
N GLN A 45 -10.85 6.12 1.81
CA GLN A 45 -10.48 6.26 0.41
C GLN A 45 -9.05 5.80 0.16
N PRO A 46 -8.79 5.10 -0.96
CA PRO A 46 -7.43 4.75 -1.35
C PRO A 46 -6.62 6.00 -1.74
N TRP A 47 -5.29 5.88 -1.74
CA TRP A 47 -4.40 6.99 -2.02
C TRP A 47 -3.30 6.62 -3.03
N PRO A 48 -3.24 7.25 -4.22
CA PRO A 48 -2.38 6.82 -5.31
C PRO A 48 -0.89 7.12 -5.07
N TRP A 49 -0.58 8.13 -4.27
CA TRP A 49 0.79 8.57 -4.01
C TRP A 49 1.28 8.02 -2.67
N THR A 50 1.02 6.73 -2.45
CA THR A 50 1.42 5.99 -1.23
C THR A 50 2.67 5.18 -1.51
N ILE A 51 3.67 5.32 -0.65
CA ILE A 51 4.90 4.54 -0.69
C ILE A 51 5.08 3.85 0.67
N ASN A 52 5.35 2.55 0.66
CA ASN A 52 5.86 1.86 1.84
C ASN A 52 7.35 1.53 1.63
N VAL A 53 8.19 1.81 2.62
CA VAL A 53 9.60 1.39 2.63
C VAL A 53 9.85 0.57 3.88
N GLU A 54 10.04 -0.73 3.72
CA GLU A 54 10.40 -1.63 4.83
C GLU A 54 9.44 -1.50 6.04
N GLY A 55 8.13 -1.39 5.78
CA GLY A 55 7.09 -1.25 6.80
C GLY A 55 6.71 0.19 7.12
N GLN A 56 7.49 1.19 6.69
CA GLN A 56 7.19 2.60 6.93
C GLN A 56 6.38 3.20 5.78
N GLY A 57 5.13 3.57 6.06
CA GLY A 57 4.23 4.20 5.10
C GLY A 57 4.43 5.71 4.98
N TYR A 58 4.36 6.21 3.75
CA TYR A 58 4.44 7.62 3.38
C TYR A 58 3.33 7.95 2.39
N TRP A 59 2.61 9.04 2.65
CA TRP A 59 1.57 9.54 1.76
C TRP A 59 1.94 10.92 1.26
N PHE A 60 2.15 11.03 -0.04
CA PHE A 60 2.53 12.27 -0.71
C PHE A 60 1.32 12.99 -1.26
N THR A 61 1.42 14.30 -1.46
CA THR A 61 0.30 15.09 -2.01
C THR A 61 0.24 15.02 -3.53
N SER A 62 1.33 14.62 -4.18
CA SER A 62 1.43 14.50 -5.63
C SER A 62 2.30 13.32 -6.09
N GLU A 63 2.12 12.92 -7.33
CA GLU A 63 2.96 11.93 -8.02
C GLU A 63 4.42 12.35 -8.05
N VAL A 64 4.70 13.64 -8.31
CA VAL A 64 6.06 14.19 -8.41
C VAL A 64 6.81 14.04 -7.09
N GLU A 65 6.17 14.35 -5.97
CA GLU A 65 6.76 14.17 -4.63
C GLU A 65 7.08 12.71 -4.34
N ALA A 66 6.14 11.80 -4.63
CA ALA A 66 6.33 10.37 -4.42
C ALA A 66 7.46 9.79 -5.28
N LYS A 67 7.50 10.17 -6.57
CA LYS A 67 8.57 9.77 -7.50
C LYS A 67 9.93 10.30 -7.06
N THR A 68 9.99 11.56 -6.64
CA THR A 68 11.23 12.17 -6.12
C THR A 68 11.75 11.41 -4.91
N TYR A 69 10.85 11.06 -3.98
CA TYR A 69 11.18 10.26 -2.81
C TYR A 69 11.72 8.88 -3.20
N VAL A 70 11.01 8.14 -4.07
CA VAL A 70 11.41 6.80 -4.52
C VAL A 70 12.75 6.84 -5.26
N PHE A 71 12.96 7.81 -6.13
CA PHE A 71 14.22 7.97 -6.85
C PHE A 71 15.41 8.20 -5.89
N ARG A 72 15.21 9.01 -4.84
CA ARG A 72 16.23 9.24 -3.81
C ARG A 72 16.58 7.96 -3.06
N ILE A 73 15.60 7.23 -2.54
CA ILE A 73 15.88 6.00 -1.78
C ILE A 73 16.47 4.90 -2.69
N PHE A 74 16.04 4.85 -3.95
CA PHE A 74 16.58 3.91 -4.93
C PHE A 74 18.06 4.21 -5.22
N LYS A 75 18.43 5.48 -5.40
CA LYS A 75 19.84 5.89 -5.51
C LYS A 75 20.66 5.55 -4.27
N ALA A 76 20.04 5.62 -3.09
CA ALA A 76 20.65 5.20 -1.83
C ALA A 76 20.71 3.66 -1.63
N GLY A 77 20.38 2.87 -2.66
CA GLY A 77 20.50 1.42 -2.64
C GLY A 77 19.28 0.67 -2.13
N LYS A 78 18.19 1.35 -1.73
CA LYS A 78 16.95 0.68 -1.32
C LYS A 78 16.31 -0.02 -2.52
N ARG A 79 15.86 -1.26 -2.30
CA ARG A 79 15.24 -2.12 -3.33
C ARG A 79 13.93 -2.74 -2.91
N SER A 80 13.53 -2.61 -1.65
CA SER A 80 12.26 -3.13 -1.13
C SER A 80 11.37 -1.96 -0.72
N PHE A 81 10.45 -1.61 -1.59
CA PHE A 81 9.44 -0.58 -1.36
C PHE A 81 8.21 -0.87 -2.20
N ASP A 82 7.05 -0.48 -1.71
CA ASP A 82 5.75 -0.67 -2.33
C ASP A 82 5.25 0.64 -2.93
N ILE A 83 4.64 0.57 -4.11
CA ILE A 83 4.20 1.74 -4.87
C ILE A 83 2.71 1.69 -5.12
N GLY A 84 2.05 2.83 -4.86
CA GLY A 84 0.81 3.20 -5.51
C GLY A 84 -0.43 2.59 -4.88
N CYS A 85 -1.55 2.74 -5.59
CA CYS A 85 -2.90 2.33 -5.20
C CYS A 85 -3.02 0.90 -4.68
N PHE A 86 -2.16 -0.01 -5.13
CA PHE A 86 -2.19 -1.44 -4.82
C PHE A 86 -0.91 -1.93 -4.13
N GLN A 87 -0.04 -1.02 -3.70
CA GLN A 87 1.21 -1.31 -2.98
C GLN A 87 2.03 -2.45 -3.62
N ILE A 88 2.33 -2.30 -4.92
CA ILE A 88 3.12 -3.29 -5.64
C ILE A 88 4.60 -3.14 -5.24
N ASN A 89 5.17 -4.21 -4.69
CA ASN A 89 6.55 -4.21 -4.23
C ASN A 89 7.56 -4.24 -5.40
N TYR A 90 8.47 -3.26 -5.47
CA TYR A 90 9.50 -3.19 -6.51
C TYR A 90 10.47 -4.37 -6.49
N ARG A 91 10.88 -4.89 -5.31
CA ARG A 91 11.84 -5.99 -5.20
C ARG A 91 11.36 -7.25 -5.91
N TRP A 92 10.06 -7.54 -5.73
CA TRP A 92 9.46 -8.79 -6.16
C TRP A 92 8.83 -8.67 -7.54
N HIS A 93 8.17 -7.55 -7.82
CA HIS A 93 7.31 -7.39 -8.99
C HIS A 93 7.84 -6.37 -10.01
N GLY A 94 8.89 -5.60 -9.69
CA GLY A 94 9.36 -4.50 -10.53
C GLY A 94 9.78 -4.92 -11.95
N LYS A 95 10.22 -6.16 -12.16
CA LYS A 95 10.57 -6.70 -13.49
C LYS A 95 9.37 -6.87 -14.43
N ALA A 96 8.15 -6.90 -13.91
CA ALA A 96 6.94 -6.96 -14.73
C ALA A 96 6.57 -5.60 -15.34
N PHE A 97 7.24 -4.53 -14.94
CA PHE A 97 7.03 -3.18 -15.41
C PHE A 97 8.21 -2.71 -16.26
N ARG A 98 7.94 -1.83 -17.23
CA ARG A 98 9.00 -1.24 -18.08
C ARG A 98 9.92 -0.29 -17.30
N SER A 99 9.47 0.24 -16.18
CA SER A 99 10.24 1.16 -15.32
C SER A 99 9.56 1.34 -13.95
N ILE A 100 10.27 1.97 -13.00
CA ILE A 100 9.67 2.42 -11.74
C ILE A 100 8.55 3.45 -12.01
N ASP A 101 8.73 4.34 -12.99
CA ASP A 101 7.69 5.30 -13.38
C ASP A 101 6.39 4.62 -13.84
N ALA A 102 6.49 3.48 -14.52
CA ALA A 102 5.33 2.69 -14.92
C ALA A 102 4.62 2.05 -13.71
N MET A 103 5.33 1.75 -12.61
CA MET A 103 4.70 1.28 -11.37
C MET A 103 3.87 2.36 -10.67
N PHE A 104 4.21 3.64 -10.90
CA PHE A 104 3.44 4.78 -10.38
C PHE A 104 2.18 5.08 -11.20
N ASP A 105 2.12 4.64 -12.46
CA ASP A 105 0.91 4.80 -13.27
C ASP A 105 -0.23 4.01 -12.60
N PRO A 106 -1.32 4.66 -12.17
CA PRO A 106 -2.39 3.99 -11.43
C PRO A 106 -3.03 2.86 -12.23
N GLN A 107 -3.13 3.01 -13.56
CA GLN A 107 -3.74 2.01 -14.42
C GLN A 107 -2.85 0.76 -14.52
N GLU A 108 -1.56 0.93 -14.75
CA GLU A 108 -0.61 -0.19 -14.81
C GLU A 108 -0.46 -0.89 -13.46
N ASN A 109 -0.43 -0.11 -12.37
CA ASN A 109 -0.42 -0.61 -11.00
C ASN A 109 -1.65 -1.50 -10.74
N ALA A 110 -2.85 -1.02 -11.10
CA ALA A 110 -4.10 -1.75 -10.94
C ALA A 110 -4.19 -2.98 -11.85
N THR A 111 -3.80 -2.87 -13.12
CA THR A 111 -3.82 -3.98 -14.07
C THR A 111 -2.86 -5.09 -13.64
N TYR A 112 -1.68 -4.75 -13.12
CA TYR A 112 -0.78 -5.75 -12.56
C TYR A 112 -1.37 -6.43 -11.32
N ALA A 113 -1.92 -5.63 -10.37
CA ALA A 113 -2.57 -6.16 -9.17
C ALA A 113 -3.71 -7.13 -9.52
N ALA A 114 -4.54 -6.79 -10.50
CA ALA A 114 -5.65 -7.61 -10.94
C ALA A 114 -5.19 -8.94 -11.55
N LYS A 115 -4.15 -8.94 -12.39
CA LYS A 115 -3.56 -10.17 -12.93
C LYS A 115 -3.00 -11.05 -11.82
N PHE A 116 -2.21 -10.47 -10.94
CA PHE A 116 -1.62 -11.22 -9.82
C PHE A 116 -2.69 -11.82 -8.90
N LEU A 117 -3.73 -11.06 -8.58
CA LEU A 117 -4.83 -11.55 -7.75
C LEU A 117 -5.65 -12.65 -8.44
N LYS A 118 -5.84 -12.56 -9.76
CA LYS A 118 -6.49 -13.60 -10.56
C LYS A 118 -5.69 -14.91 -10.55
N ASP A 119 -4.37 -14.83 -10.68
CA ASP A 119 -3.50 -16.00 -10.61
C ASP A 119 -3.57 -16.66 -9.24
N LEU A 120 -3.56 -15.86 -8.17
CA LEU A 120 -3.73 -16.34 -6.80
C LEU A 120 -5.13 -16.95 -6.56
N TYR A 121 -6.17 -16.39 -7.19
CA TYR A 121 -7.51 -16.98 -7.13
C TYR A 121 -7.56 -18.33 -7.85
N ALA A 122 -6.92 -18.45 -9.01
CA ALA A 122 -6.83 -19.73 -9.71
C ALA A 122 -6.05 -20.78 -8.90
N GLU A 123 -5.02 -20.36 -8.16
CA GLU A 123 -4.24 -21.23 -7.26
C GLU A 123 -5.04 -21.65 -6.00
N LEU A 124 -5.79 -20.74 -5.38
CA LEU A 124 -6.32 -20.92 -4.02
C LEU A 124 -7.84 -21.09 -3.95
N GLY A 125 -8.55 -20.88 -5.05
CA GLY A 125 -9.98 -21.17 -5.21
C GLY A 125 -10.96 -20.19 -4.54
N SER A 126 -10.48 -19.16 -3.84
CA SER A 126 -11.36 -18.15 -3.23
C SER A 126 -10.70 -16.77 -3.13
N TRP A 127 -11.52 -15.71 -3.21
CA TRP A 127 -11.03 -14.33 -3.12
C TRP A 127 -10.40 -13.98 -1.77
N PRO A 128 -10.96 -14.39 -0.61
CA PRO A 128 -10.27 -14.19 0.67
C PRO A 128 -8.92 -14.90 0.71
N ALA A 129 -8.84 -16.14 0.21
CA ALA A 129 -7.56 -16.85 0.18
C ALA A 129 -6.53 -16.13 -0.70
N ALA A 130 -6.94 -15.70 -1.89
CA ALA A 130 -6.14 -14.90 -2.81
C ALA A 130 -5.69 -13.56 -2.22
N ALA A 131 -6.58 -12.82 -1.55
CA ALA A 131 -6.26 -11.56 -0.88
C ALA A 131 -5.22 -11.76 0.23
N GLY A 132 -5.33 -12.82 1.04
CA GLY A 132 -4.31 -13.16 2.03
C GLY A 132 -2.94 -13.41 1.39
N ALA A 133 -2.91 -14.21 0.31
CA ALA A 133 -1.68 -14.54 -0.40
C ALA A 133 -1.09 -13.37 -1.21
N TYR A 134 -1.92 -12.42 -1.64
CA TYR A 134 -1.52 -11.17 -2.29
C TYR A 134 -0.59 -10.38 -1.36
N HIS A 135 -0.94 -10.33 -0.07
CA HIS A 135 -0.12 -9.68 0.94
C HIS A 135 1.07 -10.53 1.40
N SER A 136 0.84 -11.81 1.72
CA SER A 136 1.90 -12.70 2.18
C SER A 136 1.52 -14.17 2.06
N ARG A 137 2.48 -15.04 1.73
CA ARG A 137 2.31 -16.50 1.84
C ARG A 137 2.60 -17.05 3.23
N THR A 138 3.02 -16.23 4.19
CA THR A 138 3.16 -16.64 5.58
C THR A 138 1.77 -16.78 6.22
N PRO A 139 1.38 -17.96 6.75
CA PRO A 139 0.00 -18.22 7.16
C PRO A 139 -0.60 -17.20 8.13
N SER A 140 0.14 -16.80 9.17
CA SER A 140 -0.34 -15.85 10.18
C SER A 140 -0.57 -14.44 9.59
N LEU A 141 0.27 -14.01 8.66
CA LEU A 141 0.16 -12.70 8.01
C LEU A 141 -0.97 -12.68 6.98
N ALA A 142 -1.11 -13.77 6.22
CA ALA A 142 -2.21 -13.97 5.30
C ALA A 142 -3.55 -13.90 6.03
N GLU A 143 -3.66 -14.54 7.20
CA GLU A 143 -4.89 -14.58 7.98
C GLU A 143 -5.26 -13.21 8.57
N ALA A 144 -4.28 -12.50 9.14
CA ALA A 144 -4.49 -11.13 9.62
C ALA A 144 -4.91 -10.17 8.48
N TYR A 145 -4.36 -10.36 7.28
CA TYR A 145 -4.76 -9.59 6.11
C TYR A 145 -6.17 -9.94 5.63
N ARG A 146 -6.54 -11.23 5.59
CA ARG A 146 -7.88 -11.71 5.23
C ARG A 146 -8.97 -11.06 6.07
N GLY A 147 -8.80 -11.01 7.39
CA GLY A 147 -9.78 -10.38 8.27
C GLY A 147 -9.99 -8.89 7.97
N ARG A 148 -8.89 -8.16 7.69
CA ARG A 148 -8.97 -6.74 7.27
C ARG A 148 -9.66 -6.59 5.92
N PHE A 149 -9.29 -7.41 4.95
CA PHE A 149 -9.89 -7.45 3.63
C PHE A 149 -11.39 -7.70 3.68
N GLN A 150 -11.84 -8.71 4.45
CA GLN A 150 -13.27 -9.01 4.60
C GLN A 150 -14.03 -7.88 5.28
N THR A 151 -13.43 -7.23 6.29
CA THR A 151 -14.03 -6.06 6.95
C THR A 151 -14.27 -4.91 5.96
N VAL A 152 -13.26 -4.57 5.15
CA VAL A 152 -13.38 -3.51 4.14
C VAL A 152 -14.38 -3.90 3.05
N LEU A 153 -14.36 -5.15 2.58
CA LEU A 153 -15.30 -5.64 1.57
C LEU A 153 -16.76 -5.49 2.04
N ALA A 154 -17.05 -5.91 3.28
CA ALA A 154 -18.39 -5.81 3.85
C ALA A 154 -18.89 -4.35 3.96
N GLN A 155 -17.99 -3.39 4.22
CA GLN A 155 -18.29 -1.96 4.24
C GLN A 155 -18.60 -1.42 2.83
N LEU A 156 -17.92 -1.92 1.79
CA LEU A 156 -18.19 -1.53 0.40
C LEU A 156 -19.55 -2.03 -0.09
N ASP A 157 -19.94 -3.23 0.33
CA ASP A 157 -21.22 -3.86 -0.03
C ASP A 157 -22.41 -3.24 0.73
N GLY A 158 -22.17 -2.28 1.62
CA GLY A 158 -23.20 -1.65 2.46
C GLY A 158 -23.79 -2.56 3.53
N SER A 159 -23.20 -3.76 3.72
CA SER A 159 -23.64 -4.77 4.68
C SER A 159 -23.25 -4.45 6.14
N VAL A 160 -22.35 -3.48 6.33
CA VAL A 160 -21.98 -2.92 7.64
C VAL A 160 -22.27 -1.42 7.61
N PRO A 161 -23.17 -0.88 8.48
CA PRO A 161 -23.39 0.55 8.58
C PRO A 161 -22.07 1.27 8.89
N PRO A 162 -21.83 2.48 8.34
CA PRO A 162 -20.69 3.29 8.77
C PRO A 162 -20.80 3.48 10.29
N HIS A 163 -19.88 2.87 11.03
CA HIS A 163 -19.89 2.96 12.48
C HIS A 163 -19.83 4.43 12.87
N THR A 164 -20.84 4.88 13.61
CA THR A 164 -20.83 6.12 14.37
C THR A 164 -19.53 6.22 15.13
N HIS A 165 -18.87 7.38 15.05
CA HIS A 165 -17.61 7.70 15.71
C HIS A 165 -17.65 7.37 17.21
N VAL A 166 -17.31 6.14 17.57
CA VAL A 166 -16.70 5.86 18.87
C VAL A 166 -15.25 6.25 18.67
N ALA A 167 -14.74 7.13 19.53
CA ALA A 167 -13.34 7.54 19.57
C ALA A 167 -12.45 6.32 19.87
N SER A 168 -12.28 5.45 18.88
CA SER A 168 -11.25 4.43 18.85
C SER A 168 -9.97 5.16 18.52
N ARG A 169 -8.97 5.02 19.40
CA ARG A 169 -7.57 5.28 19.04
C ARG A 169 -7.34 4.73 17.65
N ASP A 170 -6.82 5.56 16.77
CA ASP A 170 -6.52 5.25 15.38
C ASP A 170 -5.64 3.99 15.35
N PRO A 171 -6.17 2.79 15.00
CA PRO A 171 -5.41 1.55 15.11
C PRO A 171 -4.29 1.46 14.06
N PHE A 172 -4.15 2.48 13.22
CA PHE A 172 -3.22 2.58 12.09
C PHE A 172 -2.01 3.50 12.35
N THR A 173 -1.78 3.95 13.58
CA THR A 173 -0.50 4.61 13.97
C THR A 173 0.56 3.64 14.51
N GLY A 174 0.27 2.34 14.56
CA GLY A 174 1.28 1.32 14.81
C GLY A 174 2.10 1.04 13.55
N ALA A 175 3.33 1.54 13.49
CA ALA A 175 4.32 1.07 12.54
C ALA A 175 4.38 -0.47 12.59
N ALA A 176 3.88 -1.13 11.55
CA ALA A 176 4.15 -2.56 11.37
C ALA A 176 5.65 -2.68 11.11
N ALA A 177 6.37 -3.24 12.07
CA ALA A 177 7.80 -3.51 11.94
C ALA A 177 8.07 -4.35 10.68
N PRO A 178 9.21 -4.16 9.98
CA PRO A 178 9.57 -4.94 8.81
C PRO A 178 9.62 -6.43 9.14
N LEU A 179 8.85 -7.24 8.41
CA LEU A 179 8.79 -8.70 8.60
C LEU A 179 9.84 -9.45 7.75
N ILE A 180 11.10 -8.99 7.81
CA ILE A 180 12.26 -9.79 7.44
C ILE A 180 13.17 -9.85 8.67
N PRO A 181 13.40 -11.02 9.30
CA PRO A 181 14.42 -11.13 10.33
C PRO A 181 15.80 -11.00 9.65
N VAL A 182 16.46 -9.86 9.86
CA VAL A 182 17.90 -9.75 9.64
C VAL A 182 18.56 -10.47 10.81
N GLN A 183 19.16 -11.63 10.55
CA GLN A 183 20.09 -12.20 11.52
C GLN A 183 21.30 -11.27 11.63
N PRO A 184 21.73 -10.86 12.84
CA PRO A 184 22.89 -10.01 12.98
C PRO A 184 24.15 -10.84 12.69
N VAL A 185 24.88 -10.45 11.64
CA VAL A 185 26.30 -10.76 11.54
C VAL A 185 27.03 -9.65 12.30
N GLU A 186 27.73 -10.03 13.37
CA GLU A 186 28.60 -9.13 14.11
C GLU A 186 29.72 -8.60 13.21
N SER A 187 29.87 -7.28 13.13
CA SER A 187 31.14 -6.67 12.73
C SER A 187 31.39 -5.41 13.54
N LYS A 188 32.46 -5.46 14.34
CA LYS A 188 33.03 -4.36 15.11
C LYS A 188 33.52 -3.22 14.21
N GLY A 189 33.34 -1.98 14.68
CA GLY A 189 34.36 -0.93 14.59
C GLY A 189 34.00 0.34 13.82
N GLY A 190 34.22 1.49 14.49
CA GLY A 190 34.72 2.70 13.83
C GLY A 190 33.78 3.90 13.74
N SER A 191 34.12 4.94 14.51
CA SER A 191 33.47 6.26 14.60
C SER A 191 33.84 7.21 13.44
N LEU A 192 32.92 8.11 13.04
CA LEU A 192 33.03 9.59 13.02
C LEU A 192 32.13 10.21 11.93
N GLY A 193 31.46 11.32 12.29
CA GLY A 193 30.25 11.83 11.63
C GLY A 193 30.40 12.78 10.45
N SER A 194 29.26 13.35 10.03
CA SER A 194 29.19 14.60 9.26
C SER A 194 27.75 15.14 9.24
N LEU A 195 27.61 16.46 9.39
CA LEU A 195 26.40 17.27 9.40
C LEU A 195 26.12 17.85 8.01
N VAL A 196 24.92 17.69 7.44
CA VAL A 196 24.26 18.68 6.55
C VAL A 196 22.74 18.37 6.38
N PRO A 197 21.90 19.29 5.85
CA PRO A 197 20.89 20.05 6.59
C PRO A 197 19.46 19.50 6.46
N ALA A 198 18.58 20.01 7.33
CA ALA A 198 17.13 19.79 7.28
C ALA A 198 16.51 20.40 6.00
N ALA A 199 16.09 19.54 5.07
CA ALA A 199 15.12 19.88 4.03
C ALA A 199 13.80 19.20 4.42
N GLY A 200 12.75 20.01 4.57
CA GLY A 200 11.47 19.63 5.13
C GLY A 200 10.84 18.42 4.45
N ALA A 201 10.96 17.26 5.09
CA ALA A 201 9.89 16.28 5.06
C ALA A 201 8.78 16.84 5.96
N ALA A 202 7.58 17.01 5.42
CA ALA A 202 6.42 17.25 6.27
C ALA A 202 6.29 16.03 7.18
N THR A 203 6.64 16.21 8.45
CA THR A 203 6.32 15.28 9.53
C THR A 203 4.82 15.03 9.46
N ALA A 204 4.42 13.76 9.57
CA ALA A 204 3.03 13.40 9.72
C ALA A 204 2.43 14.21 10.88
N PHE A 205 1.63 15.22 10.56
CA PHE A 205 0.78 15.86 11.55
C PHE A 205 -0.35 14.86 11.84
N ILE A 206 -0.18 14.13 12.93
CA ILE A 206 -1.07 14.16 14.09
C ILE A 206 -0.39 13.31 15.18
N ALA A 207 -0.04 13.99 16.28
CA ALA A 207 0.19 13.38 17.57
C ALA A 207 -1.11 13.57 18.39
N PHE A 208 -1.53 12.54 19.12
CA PHE A 208 -2.46 12.71 20.24
C PHE A 208 -2.01 11.83 21.41
N ASN A 209 -1.97 12.44 22.59
CA ASN A 209 -1.83 11.80 23.90
C ASN A 209 -2.97 10.81 24.17
#